data_AF-A0A1F3YR94-F1
#
_entry.id   AF-A0A1F3YR94-F1
#
_cell.length_a   1.000
_cell.length_b   1.000
_cell.length_c   1.000
_cell.angle_alpha   90.00
_cell.angle_beta   90.00
_cell.angle_gamma   90.00
#
_symmetry.space_group_name_H-M   'P 1'
#
loop_
_entity.id
_entity.type
_entity.pdbx_description
1 polymer ?
#
loop_
_entity_poly.entity_id
_entity_poly.type
_entity_poly.pdbx_seq_one_letter_code
_entity_poly.pdbx_strand_id
1 'polypeptide(L)'
;MQKKIAVLVRDRHSEALRMSLGLILLDDLVDVYVLDKKLHATEETELHVETIKVMDMQIYTNCRENEGMEYLPVDEIARRLPQYDHILAY
;
A
#
# COMPACT_ATOMS: atom_id res chain seq x y z
N MET A 1 10.92 15.72 10.96
CA MET A 1 10.96 15.72 9.48
C MET A 1 10.09 14.56 9.07
N GLN A 2 9.03 14.81 8.30
CA GLN A 2 8.08 13.79 7.85
C GLN A 2 8.83 12.68 7.10
N LYS A 3 8.64 11.43 7.49
CA LYS A 3 9.23 10.26 6.82
C LYS A 3 8.36 9.82 5.66
N LYS A 4 9.00 9.30 4.61
CA LYS A 4 8.33 8.58 3.53
C LYS A 4 8.44 7.08 3.77
N ILE A 5 7.30 6.43 3.92
CA ILE A 5 7.20 5.00 4.21
C ILE A 5 6.48 4.30 3.06
N ALA A 6 7.11 3.28 2.49
CA ALA A 6 6.46 2.37 1.56
C ALA A 6 6.05 1.10 2.30
N VAL A 7 4.80 0.67 2.15
CA VAL A 7 4.33 -0.63 2.63
C VAL A 7 4.12 -1.55 1.43
N LEU A 8 4.85 -2.66 1.38
CA LEU A 8 4.72 -3.66 0.32
C LEU A 8 3.83 -4.80 0.79
N VAL A 9 2.73 -5.01 0.07
CA VAL A 9 1.71 -6.01 0.36
C VAL A 9 1.88 -7.15 -0.66
N ARG A 10 2.54 -8.24 -0.26
CA ARG A 10 2.69 -9.46 -1.07
C ARG A 10 1.99 -10.65 -0.44
N ASP A 11 2.12 -10.76 0.87
CA ASP A 11 1.43 -11.73 1.70
C ASP A 11 0.71 -10.99 2.84
N ARG A 12 0.04 -11.73 3.74
CA ARG A 12 -0.62 -11.21 4.95
C ARG A 12 -1.41 -9.92 4.72
N HIS A 13 -2.19 -9.89 3.63
CA HIS A 13 -2.77 -8.69 3.07
C HIS A 13 -3.50 -7.81 4.09
N SER A 14 -4.34 -8.41 4.92
CA SER A 14 -5.10 -7.69 5.94
C SER A 14 -4.20 -7.02 6.99
N GLU A 15 -3.15 -7.73 7.45
CA GLU A 15 -2.18 -7.19 8.40
C GLU A 15 -1.44 -5.98 7.81
N ALA A 16 -0.97 -6.10 6.56
CA ALA A 16 -0.23 -5.05 5.89
C ALA A 16 -1.07 -3.77 5.74
N LEU A 17 -2.33 -3.91 5.32
CA LEU A 17 -3.26 -2.78 5.20
C LEU A 17 -3.57 -2.16 6.56
N ARG A 18 -3.84 -2.97 7.58
CA ARG A 18 -4.06 -2.51 8.96
C ARG A 18 -2.84 -1.75 9.52
N MET A 19 -1.63 -2.23 9.23
CA MET A 19 -0.40 -1.54 9.64
C MET A 19 -0.21 -0.22 8.90
N SER A 20 -0.56 -0.16 7.61
CA SER A 20 -0.52 1.08 6.82
C SER A 20 -1.43 2.16 7.43
N LEU A 21 -2.66 1.79 7.82
CA LEU A 21 -3.62 2.65 8.50
C LEU A 21 -3.15 3.09 9.90
N GLY A 22 -2.35 2.28 10.59
CA GLY A 22 -1.73 2.69 11.86
C GLY A 22 -0.61 3.72 11.65
N LEU A 23 0.20 3.56 10.61
CA LEU A 23 1.38 4.39 10.34
C LEU A 23 1.01 5.82 9.94
N ILE A 24 -0.06 6.00 9.17
CA ILE A 24 -0.51 7.33 8.74
C ILE A 24 -0.89 8.25 9.92
N LEU A 25 -1.25 7.68 11.07
CA LEU A 25 -1.54 8.44 12.30
C LEU A 25 -0.29 9.09 12.93
N LEU A 26 0.91 8.73 12.48
CA LEU A 26 2.19 9.30 12.93
C LEU A 26 2.58 10.57 12.17
N ASP A 27 1.70 11.11 11.33
CA ASP A 27 1.94 12.28 10.48
C ASP A 27 3.08 12.06 9.45
N ASP A 28 3.34 10.80 9.08
CA ASP A 28 4.27 10.40 8.03
C ASP A 28 3.55 10.17 6.68
N LEU A 29 4.28 10.28 5.57
CA LEU A 29 3.75 9.93 4.25
C LEU A 29 3.82 8.41 4.07
N VAL A 30 2.67 7.78 3.83
CA VAL A 30 2.56 6.32 3.70
C VAL A 30 1.95 5.98 2.34
N ASP A 31 2.75 5.32 1.50
CA ASP A 31 2.30 4.79 0.21
C ASP A 31 2.23 3.26 0.27
N VAL A 32 1.12 2.70 -0.21
CA VAL A 32 0.86 1.26 -0.16
C VAL A 32 1.02 0.66 -1.55
N TYR A 33 1.80 -0.40 -1.67
CA TYR A 33 2.06 -1.12 -2.92
C TYR A 33 1.58 -2.55 -2.81
N VAL A 34 0.51 -2.90 -3.54
CA VAL A 34 -0.03 -4.26 -3.63
C VAL A 34 0.62 -4.97 -4.82
N LEU A 35 1.42 -5.99 -4.53
CA LEU A 35 2.34 -6.56 -5.52
C LEU A 35 1.93 -7.97 -5.95
N ASP A 36 2.06 -8.19 -7.26
CA ASP A 36 2.07 -9.46 -8.01
C ASP A 36 0.77 -10.27 -8.01
N LYS A 37 -0.08 -10.12 -6.99
CA LYS A 37 -1.33 -10.86 -6.83
C LYS A 37 -2.49 -9.92 -6.54
N LYS A 38 -3.69 -10.41 -6.85
CA LYS A 38 -4.92 -9.78 -6.42
C LYS A 38 -5.01 -9.80 -4.89
N LEU A 39 -5.42 -8.69 -4.30
CA LEU A 39 -5.80 -8.62 -2.90
C LEU A 39 -6.89 -9.66 -2.62
N HIS A 40 -6.76 -10.35 -1.49
CA HIS A 40 -7.77 -11.32 -1.08
C HIS A 40 -9.05 -10.56 -0.76
N ALA A 41 -10.14 -10.85 -1.45
CA ALA A 41 -11.43 -10.21 -1.22
C ALA A 41 -12.05 -10.78 0.07
N THR A 42 -11.83 -10.07 1.17
CA THR A 42 -12.46 -10.31 2.46
C THR A 42 -13.08 -9.01 2.97
N GLU A 43 -14.10 -9.09 3.82
CA GLU A 43 -14.75 -7.91 4.42
C GLU A 43 -13.72 -6.97 5.08
N GLU A 44 -12.73 -7.56 5.77
CA GLU A 44 -11.69 -6.79 6.47
C GLU A 44 -10.77 -6.04 5.49
N THR A 45 -10.27 -6.71 4.45
CA THR A 45 -9.43 -6.07 3.43
C THR A 45 -10.17 -5.00 2.63
N GLU A 46 -11.46 -5.22 2.35
CA GLU A 46 -12.30 -4.25 1.63
C GLU A 46 -12.50 -2.99 2.46
N LEU A 47 -12.85 -3.15 3.75
CA LEU A 47 -12.94 -2.05 4.71
C LEU A 47 -11.62 -1.28 4.83
N HIS A 48 -10.48 -1.98 4.90
CA HIS A 48 -9.19 -1.33 4.99
C HIS A 48 -8.85 -0.53 3.72
N VAL A 49 -9.12 -1.06 2.53
CA VAL A 49 -8.90 -0.35 1.26
C VAL A 49 -9.80 0.89 1.15
N GLU A 50 -11.07 0.79 1.55
CA GLU A 50 -11.97 1.94 1.62
C GLU A 50 -11.43 3.01 2.57
N THR A 51 -10.98 2.60 3.75
CA THR A 51 -10.41 3.52 4.75
C THR A 51 -9.17 4.23 4.23
N ILE A 52 -8.26 3.52 3.56
CA ILE A 52 -7.07 4.10 2.91
C ILE A 52 -7.48 5.22 1.92
N LYS A 53 -8.52 4.99 1.12
CA LYS A 53 -9.05 5.99 0.17
C LYS A 53 -9.65 7.20 0.88
N VAL A 54 -10.42 6.98 1.95
CA VAL A 54 -11.01 8.07 2.77
C VAL A 54 -9.92 8.92 3.43
N MET A 55 -8.80 8.31 3.80
CA MET A 55 -7.64 8.99 4.39
C MET A 55 -6.70 9.64 3.34
N ASP A 56 -7.08 9.64 2.07
CA ASP A 56 -6.30 10.18 0.94
C ASP A 56 -4.88 9.60 0.82
N MET A 57 -4.70 8.36 1.32
CA MET A 57 -3.47 7.61 1.19
C MET A 57 -3.35 7.04 -0.22
N GLN A 58 -2.13 7.01 -0.76
CA GLN A 58 -1.90 6.47 -2.08
C GLN A 58 -1.79 4.94 -2.04
N ILE A 59 -2.50 4.28 -2.95
CA ILE A 59 -2.47 2.82 -3.12
C ILE A 59 -2.22 2.44 -4.57
N TYR A 60 -1.12 1.72 -4.78
CA TYR A 60 -0.61 1.31 -6.08
C TYR A 60 -0.63 -0.20 -6.24
N THR A 61 -0.69 -0.68 -7.48
CA THR A 61 -0.64 -2.11 -7.82
C THR A 61 0.10 -2.36 -9.13
N ASN A 62 0.88 -3.44 -9.21
CA ASN A 62 1.36 -3.97 -10.51
C ASN A 62 0.50 -5.13 -11.03
N CYS A 63 -0.56 -5.51 -10.31
CA CYS A 63 -1.55 -6.50 -10.70
C CYS A 63 -2.81 -5.81 -11.21
N ARG A 64 -3.21 -6.11 -12.46
CA ARG A 64 -4.39 -5.48 -13.11
C ARG A 64 -5.73 -5.94 -12.54
N GLU A 65 -5.75 -7.03 -11.79
CA GLU A 65 -6.97 -7.56 -11.15
C GLU A 65 -7.39 -6.78 -9.89
N ASN A 66 -6.54 -5.88 -9.39
CA ASN A 66 -6.82 -4.99 -8.27
C ASN A 66 -7.52 -3.71 -8.75
N GLU A 67 -8.79 -3.85 -9.10
CA GLU A 67 -9.62 -2.73 -9.57
C GLU A 67 -9.72 -1.62 -8.51
N GLY A 68 -9.73 -0.37 -8.97
CA GLY A 68 -9.83 0.80 -8.08
C GLY A 68 -8.56 1.15 -7.30
N MET A 69 -7.41 0.58 -7.68
CA MET A 69 -6.07 1.01 -7.27
C MET A 69 -5.32 1.58 -8.48
N GLU A 70 -4.34 2.46 -8.23
CA GLU A 70 -3.54 3.02 -9.32
C GLU A 70 -2.55 1.97 -9.83
N TYR A 71 -2.60 1.67 -11.13
CA TYR A 71 -1.69 0.70 -11.74
C TYR A 71 -0.33 1.35 -12.01
N LEU A 72 0.75 0.72 -11.51
CA LEU A 72 2.13 1.06 -11.84
C LEU A 72 2.89 -0.17 -12.35
N PRO A 73 3.68 -0.04 -13.42
CA PRO A 73 4.54 -1.13 -13.88
C PRO A 73 5.69 -1.37 -12.88
N VAL A 74 6.19 -2.60 -12.85
CA VAL A 74 7.17 -3.04 -11.82
C VAL A 74 8.48 -2.26 -11.86
N ASP A 75 8.91 -1.82 -13.04
CA ASP A 75 10.12 -1.01 -13.21
C ASP A 75 9.96 0.41 -12.64
N GLU A 76 8.75 0.97 -12.70
CA GLU A 76 8.44 2.24 -12.08
C GLU A 76 8.41 2.13 -10.55
N ILE A 77 7.76 1.09 -10.01
CA ILE A 77 7.79 0.80 -8.56
C ILE A 77 9.23 0.66 -8.08
N ALA A 78 10.07 -0.11 -8.79
CA ALA A 78 11.47 -0.30 -8.44
C ALA A 78 12.28 1.01 -8.43
N ARG A 79 11.95 1.99 -9.29
CA ARG A 79 12.57 3.32 -9.28
C ARG A 79 12.09 4.21 -8.13
N ARG A 80 10.86 4.02 -7.66
CA ARG A 80 10.28 4.77 -6.54
C ARG A 80 10.81 4.27 -5.19
N LEU A 81 10.95 2.96 -5.01
CA LEU A 81 11.29 2.36 -3.71
C LEU A 81 12.55 2.94 -3.02
N PRO A 82 13.68 3.19 -3.70
CA PRO A 82 14.86 3.78 -3.05
C PRO A 82 14.67 5.22 -2.53
N GLN A 83 13.56 5.88 -2.88
CA GLN A 83 13.26 7.25 -2.47
C GLN A 83 12.52 7.33 -1.12
N TYR A 84 12.14 6.18 -0.55
CA TYR A 84 11.50 6.10 0.77
C TYR A 84 12.55 5.98 1.87
N ASP A 85 12.28 6.60 3.02
CA ASP A 85 13.08 6.44 4.23
C ASP A 85 12.97 5.01 4.80
N HIS A 86 11.78 4.42 4.71
CA HIS A 86 11.47 3.10 5.22
C HIS A 86 10.66 2.29 4.21
N ILE A 87 10.97 1.00 4.11
CA ILE A 87 10.23 0.04 3.30
C ILE A 87 9.85 -1.13 4.21
N LEU A 88 8.56 -1.36 4.38
CA LEU A 88 8.02 -2.43 5.21
C LEU A 88 7.39 -3.49 4.30
N ALA A 89 8.00 -4.67 4.23
CA ALA A 89 7.49 -5.77 3.42
C ALA A 89 6.69 -6.75 4.28
N TYR A 90 5.47 -7.07 3.83
CA TYR A 90 4.54 -7.95 4.53
C TYR A 90 4.20 -9.23 3.78
#